data_AF-A0A5C5Z8A6-F1
#
_entry.id   AF-A0A5C5Z8A6-F1
#
_cell.length_a   1.000
_cell.length_b   1.000
_cell.length_c   1.000
_cell.angle_alpha   90.00
_cell.angle_beta   90.00
_cell.angle_gamma   90.00
#
_symmetry.space_group_name_H-M   'P 1'
#
loop_
_entity.id
_entity.type
_entity.pdbx_description
1 polymer ?
#
loop_
_entity_poly.entity_id
_entity_poly.type
_entity_poly.pdbx_seq_one_letter_code
_entity_poly.pdbx_strand_id
1 'polypeptide(L)'
;MKRTKKNGFSLLEVIAAVVILAVVAAATVATVAPMRAKSEEKLVEQETATLNSMAQTYFLEEGVFPRSVVDLVTSGYLSNTTQADQDRITKIRRNYTYSRTTGVFSKR
;
A
#
# COMPACT_ATOMS: atom_id res chain seq x y z
N MET A 1 24.00 48.72 -35.24
CA MET A 1 23.68 47.47 -34.50
C MET A 1 22.24 47.56 -33.99
N LYS A 2 21.31 46.72 -34.49
CA LYS A 2 19.90 46.69 -34.03
C LYS A 2 19.83 45.96 -32.68
N ARG A 3 19.42 46.64 -31.60
CA ARG A 3 19.11 46.00 -30.31
C ARG A 3 17.80 45.23 -30.43
N THR A 4 17.85 43.91 -30.32
CA THR A 4 16.67 43.06 -30.15
C THR A 4 16.12 43.25 -28.74
N LYS A 5 14.87 43.73 -28.62
CA LYS A 5 14.18 43.79 -27.32
C LYS A 5 13.91 42.36 -26.87
N LYS A 6 14.45 41.99 -25.70
CA LYS A 6 14.06 40.76 -25.00
C LYS A 6 12.75 41.04 -24.27
N ASN A 7 11.68 40.36 -24.65
CA ASN A 7 10.41 40.41 -23.92
C ASN A 7 10.57 39.53 -22.68
N GLY A 8 10.62 40.14 -21.50
CA GLY A 8 10.56 39.44 -20.22
C GLY A 8 9.11 39.15 -19.82
N PHE A 9 8.94 38.20 -18.90
CA PHE A 9 7.63 37.90 -18.31
C PHE A 9 7.05 39.12 -17.59
N SER A 10 5.76 39.37 -17.79
CA SER A 10 5.03 40.40 -17.06
C SER A 10 4.75 39.95 -15.63
N LEU A 11 4.78 40.89 -14.68
CA LEU A 11 4.41 40.62 -13.29
C LEU A 11 2.97 40.07 -13.18
N LEU A 12 2.08 40.55 -14.04
CA LEU A 12 0.70 40.08 -14.10
C LEU A 12 0.60 38.59 -14.50
N GLU A 13 1.42 38.16 -15.45
CA GLU A 13 1.45 36.76 -15.89
C GLU A 13 1.93 35.83 -14.77
N VAL A 14 2.92 36.27 -13.99
CA VAL A 14 3.43 35.50 -12.84
C VAL A 14 2.37 35.39 -11.75
N ILE A 15 1.65 36.48 -11.44
CA ILE A 15 0.57 36.46 -10.44
C ILE A 15 -0.57 35.54 -10.89
N ALA A 16 -0.99 35.65 -12.15
CA ALA A 16 -2.04 34.79 -12.70
C ALA A 16 -1.63 33.30 -12.65
N ALA A 17 -0.38 32.98 -13.00
CA ALA A 17 0.14 31.62 -12.94
C ALA A 17 0.15 31.07 -11.50
N VAL A 18 0.60 31.85 -10.52
CA VAL A 18 0.65 31.43 -9.10
C VAL A 18 -0.76 31.17 -8.56
N VAL A 19 -1.74 32.00 -8.93
CA VAL A 19 -3.14 31.79 -8.51
C VAL A 19 -3.70 30.48 -9.07
N ILE A 20 -3.46 30.19 -10.35
CA ILE A 20 -3.88 28.91 -10.96
C ILE A 20 -3.21 27.74 -10.25
N LEU A 21 -1.90 27.82 -10.01
CA LEU A 21 -1.15 26.77 -9.30
C LEU A 21 -1.67 26.54 -7.89
N ALA A 22 -2.03 27.60 -7.16
CA ALA A 22 -2.58 27.49 -5.81
C ALA A 22 -3.94 26.77 -5.80
N VAL A 23 -4.84 27.09 -6.74
CA VAL A 23 -6.15 26.44 -6.84
C VAL A 23 -6.00 24.97 -7.22
N VAL A 24 -5.15 24.65 -8.20
CA VAL A 24 -4.88 23.26 -8.61
C VAL A 24 -4.26 22.48 -7.46
N ALA A 25 -3.27 23.03 -6.76
CA ALA A 25 -2.64 22.39 -5.62
C ALA A 25 -3.66 22.05 -4.52
N ALA A 26 -4.53 23.00 -4.15
CA ALA A 26 -5.58 22.77 -3.16
C ALA A 26 -6.54 21.65 -3.58
N ALA A 27 -7.00 21.64 -4.83
CA ALA A 27 -7.89 20.61 -5.36
C ALA A 27 -7.23 19.21 -5.40
N THR A 28 -5.94 19.14 -5.76
CA THR A 28 -5.20 17.87 -5.77
C THR A 28 -5.03 17.28 -4.37
N VAL A 29 -4.72 18.10 -3.36
CA VAL A 29 -4.62 17.62 -1.97
C VAL A 29 -5.96 17.08 -1.48
N ALA A 30 -7.06 17.81 -1.72
CA ALA A 30 -8.39 17.42 -1.29
C ALA A 30 -8.86 16.09 -1.89
N THR A 31 -8.39 15.74 -3.10
CA THR A 31 -8.79 14.51 -3.81
C THR A 31 -7.85 13.33 -3.57
N VAL A 32 -6.54 13.57 -3.48
CA VAL A 32 -5.54 12.49 -3.33
C VAL A 32 -5.50 11.94 -1.91
N ALA A 33 -5.64 12.78 -0.87
CA ALA A 33 -5.57 12.34 0.51
C ALA A 33 -6.61 11.24 0.87
N PRO A 34 -7.93 11.42 0.62
CA PRO A 34 -8.91 10.37 0.90
C PRO A 34 -8.74 9.15 0.00
N MET A 35 -8.29 9.33 -1.25
CA MET A 35 -8.00 8.22 -2.16
C MET A 35 -6.87 7.34 -1.64
N ARG A 36 -5.80 7.92 -1.09
CA ARG A 36 -4.69 7.19 -0.45
C ARG A 36 -5.16 6.40 0.76
N ALA A 37 -5.90 7.02 1.67
CA ALA A 37 -6.43 6.35 2.86
C ALA A 37 -7.31 5.14 2.48
N LYS A 38 -8.20 5.31 1.48
CA LYS A 38 -9.04 4.22 0.97
C LYS A 38 -8.23 3.11 0.30
N SER A 39 -7.17 3.46 -0.43
CA SER A 39 -6.26 2.48 -1.02
C SER A 39 -5.54 1.67 0.04
N GLU A 40 -5.05 2.31 1.11
CA GLU A 40 -4.39 1.62 2.22
C GLU A 40 -5.34 0.64 2.92
N GLU A 41 -6.59 1.03 3.18
CA GLU A 41 -7.61 0.15 3.74
C GLU A 41 -7.87 -1.08 2.86
N LYS A 42 -8.06 -0.86 1.55
CA LYS A 42 -8.25 -1.96 0.58
C LYS A 42 -7.05 -2.88 0.47
N LEU A 43 -5.83 -2.35 0.55
CA LEU A 43 -4.62 -3.17 0.53
C LEU A 43 -4.56 -4.09 1.75
N VAL A 44 -4.94 -3.58 2.93
CA VAL A 44 -5.00 -4.40 4.15
C VAL A 44 -6.08 -5.48 4.05
N GLU A 45 -7.25 -5.14 3.52
CA GLU A 45 -8.34 -6.10 3.27
C GLU A 45 -7.89 -7.20 2.30
N GLN A 46 -7.28 -6.82 1.18
CA GLN A 46 -6.76 -7.74 0.18
C GLN A 46 -5.65 -8.63 0.75
N GLU A 47 -4.72 -8.08 1.54
CA GLU A 47 -3.67 -8.85 2.18
C GLU A 47 -4.25 -9.87 3.17
N THR A 48 -5.25 -9.47 3.95
CA THR A 48 -5.98 -10.37 4.86
C THR A 48 -6.66 -11.51 4.11
N ALA A 49 -7.39 -11.19 3.04
CA ALA A 49 -8.05 -12.18 2.20
C ALA A 49 -7.06 -13.17 1.58
N THR A 50 -5.92 -12.66 1.11
CA THR A 50 -4.84 -13.48 0.54
C THR A 50 -4.25 -14.43 1.59
N LEU A 51 -3.96 -13.93 2.79
CA LEU A 51 -3.44 -14.74 3.91
C LEU A 51 -4.44 -15.82 4.34
N ASN A 52 -5.73 -15.48 4.41
CA ASN A 52 -6.79 -16.43 4.72
C ASN A 52 -6.94 -17.50 3.64
N SER A 53 -6.85 -17.12 2.37
CA SER A 53 -6.86 -18.09 1.26
C SER A 53 -5.70 -19.06 1.39
N MET A 54 -4.49 -18.60 1.70
CA MET A 54 -3.31 -19.47 1.88
C MET A 54 -3.48 -20.41 3.08
N ALA A 55 -4.04 -19.94 4.20
CA ALA A 55 -4.32 -20.80 5.35
C ALA A 55 -5.40 -21.85 5.06
N GLN A 56 -6.40 -21.50 4.25
CA GLN A 56 -7.41 -22.46 3.78
C GLN A 56 -6.80 -23.49 2.84
N THR A 57 -5.96 -23.08 1.90
CA THR A 57 -5.25 -24.02 1.02
C THR A 57 -4.36 -24.97 1.83
N TYR A 58 -3.62 -24.45 2.82
CA TYR A 58 -2.86 -25.28 3.76
C TYR A 58 -3.75 -26.31 4.46
N PHE A 59 -4.94 -25.90 4.94
CA PHE A 59 -5.88 -26.83 5.58
C PHE A 59 -6.39 -27.91 4.61
N LEU A 60 -6.61 -27.57 3.35
CA LEU A 60 -7.04 -28.55 2.33
C LEU A 60 -5.94 -29.58 2.03
N GLU A 61 -4.66 -29.20 2.12
CA GLU A 61 -3.53 -30.09 1.84
C GLU A 61 -3.13 -30.93 3.08
N GLU A 62 -3.03 -30.29 4.24
CA GLU A 62 -2.49 -30.89 5.47
C GLU A 62 -3.57 -31.39 6.44
N GLY A 63 -4.85 -31.06 6.20
CA GLY A 63 -5.99 -31.42 7.05
C GLY A 63 -6.05 -30.67 8.38
N VAL A 64 -5.11 -29.75 8.64
CA VAL A 64 -5.03 -28.93 9.86
C VAL A 64 -4.71 -27.49 9.50
N PHE A 65 -5.22 -26.52 10.25
CA PHE A 65 -4.86 -25.13 10.03
C PHE A 65 -3.39 -24.90 10.44
N PRO A 66 -2.67 -23.97 9.77
CA PRO A 66 -1.31 -23.64 10.17
C PRO A 66 -1.32 -23.15 11.62
N ARG A 67 -0.24 -23.36 12.38
CA ARG A 67 -0.08 -22.85 13.75
C ARG A 67 0.39 -21.41 13.72
N SER A 68 1.06 -20.98 12.66
CA SER A 68 1.53 -19.61 12.48
C SER A 68 1.86 -19.30 11.02
N VAL A 69 2.15 -18.02 10.76
CA VAL A 69 2.73 -17.55 9.49
C VAL A 69 4.00 -18.33 9.10
N VAL A 70 4.75 -18.84 10.09
CA VAL A 70 5.99 -19.60 9.84
C VAL A 70 5.69 -20.92 9.13
N ASP A 71 4.55 -21.54 9.39
CA ASP A 71 4.16 -22.79 8.72
C ASP A 71 3.82 -22.51 7.25
N LEU A 72 3.20 -21.36 6.97
CA LEU A 72 2.95 -20.90 5.60
C LEU A 72 4.26 -20.60 4.85
N VAL A 73 5.29 -20.11 5.53
CA VAL A 73 6.63 -19.92 4.94
C VAL A 73 7.31 -21.26 4.69
N THR A 74 7.24 -22.17 5.66
CA THR A 74 7.92 -23.48 5.60
C THR A 74 7.31 -24.38 4.53
N SER A 75 5.98 -24.34 4.39
CA SER A 75 5.25 -25.07 3.34
C SER A 75 5.24 -24.35 1.98
N GLY A 76 5.95 -23.23 1.84
CA GLY A 76 6.16 -22.57 0.55
C GLY A 76 5.03 -21.66 0.05
N TYR A 77 3.97 -21.46 0.83
CA TYR A 77 2.90 -20.49 0.49
C TYR A 77 3.38 -19.04 0.58
N LEU A 78 4.34 -18.76 1.45
CA LEU A 78 5.00 -17.47 1.57
C LEU A 78 6.49 -17.59 1.24
N SER A 79 6.92 -16.87 0.21
CA SER A 79 8.34 -16.70 -0.08
C SER A 79 9.06 -16.01 1.07
N ASN A 80 10.32 -16.38 1.31
CA ASN A 80 11.21 -15.77 2.31
C ASN A 80 12.64 -15.60 1.75
N THR A 81 12.77 -15.48 0.44
CA THR A 81 14.08 -15.50 -0.24
C THR A 81 14.69 -14.11 -0.37
N THR A 82 13.87 -13.07 -0.50
CA THR A 82 14.32 -11.69 -0.63
C THR A 82 14.19 -10.90 0.67
N GLN A 83 14.90 -9.78 0.79
CA GLN A 83 14.73 -8.87 1.93
C GLN A 83 13.29 -8.33 2.02
N ALA A 84 12.67 -8.05 0.87
CA ALA A 84 11.29 -7.59 0.81
C ALA A 84 10.31 -8.63 1.38
N ASP A 85 10.56 -9.92 1.15
CA ASP A 85 9.75 -11.00 1.72
C ASP A 85 9.90 -11.07 3.24
N GLN A 86 11.13 -10.97 3.75
CA GLN A 86 11.41 -10.96 5.18
C GLN A 86 10.72 -9.78 5.88
N ASP A 87 10.76 -8.61 5.26
CA ASP A 87 10.09 -7.41 5.74
C ASP A 87 8.57 -7.61 5.75
N ARG A 88 8.02 -8.24 4.70
CA ARG A 88 6.59 -8.59 4.63
C ARG A 88 6.19 -9.56 5.73
N ILE A 89 6.94 -10.65 5.93
CA ILE A 89 6.68 -11.62 7.01
C ILE A 89 6.73 -10.92 8.38
N THR A 90 7.71 -10.02 8.57
CA THR A 90 7.82 -9.24 9.81
C THR A 90 6.60 -8.33 10.01
N LYS A 91 6.12 -7.66 8.95
CA LYS A 91 4.89 -6.86 8.99
C LYS A 91 3.67 -7.72 9.34
N ILE A 92 3.52 -8.90 8.72
CA ILE A 92 2.41 -9.81 9.00
C ILE A 92 2.40 -10.18 10.49
N ARG A 93 3.56 -10.56 11.04
CA ARG A 93 3.69 -10.94 12.47
C ARG A 93 3.40 -9.80 13.44
N ARG A 94 3.65 -8.55 13.05
CA ARG A 94 3.40 -7.37 13.90
C ARG A 94 1.96 -6.90 13.83
N ASN A 95 1.41 -6.85 12.62
CA ASN A 95 0.16 -6.14 12.33
C ASN A 95 -1.07 -7.04 12.30
N TYR A 96 -0.89 -8.37 12.29
CA TYR A 96 -1.99 -9.33 12.22
C TYR A 96 -2.00 -10.26 13.43
N THR A 97 -3.21 -10.54 13.90
CA THR A 97 -3.51 -11.64 14.83
C THR A 97 -3.95 -12.84 14.03
N TYR A 98 -3.55 -14.04 14.45
CA TYR A 98 -3.90 -15.28 13.75
C TYR A 98 -4.59 -16.26 14.69
N SER A 99 -5.78 -16.72 14.30
CA SER A 99 -6.55 -17.73 15.02
C SER A 99 -6.26 -19.13 14.47
N ARG A 100 -5.59 -19.95 15.28
CA ARG A 100 -5.24 -21.34 14.92
C ARG A 100 -6.45 -22.25 14.78
N THR A 101 -7.54 -21.94 15.47
CA THR A 101 -8.75 -22.76 15.48
C THR A 101 -9.56 -22.55 14.20
N THR A 102 -9.54 -21.33 13.65
CA THR A 102 -10.34 -20.95 12.49
C THR A 102 -9.52 -20.72 11.22
N GLY A 103 -8.19 -20.66 11.31
CA GLY A 103 -7.31 -20.37 10.17
C GLY A 103 -7.37 -18.91 9.70
N VAL A 104 -7.93 -18.01 10.49
CA VAL A 104 -8.20 -16.62 10.08
C VAL A 104 -7.16 -15.66 10.62
N PHE A 105 -6.61 -14.85 9.73
CA PHE A 105 -5.86 -13.64 10.00
C PHE A 105 -6.82 -12.46 10.16
N SER A 106 -6.61 -11.68 11.21
CA SER A 106 -7.31 -10.42 11.44
C SER A 106 -6.29 -9.31 11.70
N LYS A 107 -6.57 -8.10 11.23
CA LYS A 107 -5.77 -6.93 11.60
C LYS A 107 -5.85 -6.74 13.12
N ARG A 108 -4.71 -6.45 13.73
CA ARG A 108 -4.60 -6.16 15.15
C ARG A 108 -5.12 -4.77 15.50
#